data_AF-A0A9D3X6E5-F1
#
_entry.id   AF-A0A9D3X6E5-F1
#
_cell.length_a   1.000
_cell.length_b   1.000
_cell.length_c   1.000
_cell.angle_alpha   90.00
_cell.angle_beta   90.00
_cell.angle_gamma   90.00
#
_symmetry.space_group_name_H-M   'P 1'
#
loop_
_entity.id
_entity.type
_entity.pdbx_description
1 polymer ?
#
loop_
_entity_poly.entity_id
_entity_poly.type
_entity_poly.pdbx_seq_one_letter_code
_entity_poly.pdbx_strand_id
1 'polypeptide(L)'
;MPYHAPDEAALSKSPSPLADSKEIAAATTCSQDRHCAHGLFCDKHFRLCCPLRQEGQYCRCDTHCARGLSCMFGKCHRTVPDGQEGARCRQDKDCGVAACCARHHGELLCKKRLGMDESCFVPQGGLAFSINQVCPCQEGLVCRTGAAGREKAFEYWQDKSDWRCMKPLL
;
A
#
# COMPACT_ATOMS: atom_id res chain seq x y z
N MET A 1 18.15 7.55 -22.99
CA MET A 1 16.94 7.66 -22.15
C MET A 1 16.92 9.05 -21.54
N PRO A 2 16.17 10.02 -22.10
CA PRO A 2 16.05 11.34 -21.49
C PRO A 2 15.19 11.20 -20.22
N TYR A 3 15.72 11.65 -19.09
CA TYR A 3 14.94 11.78 -17.86
C TYR A 3 13.87 12.85 -18.09
N HIS A 4 12.60 12.46 -18.04
CA HIS A 4 11.51 13.42 -17.92
C HIS A 4 11.56 14.03 -16.50
N ALA A 5 11.45 15.36 -16.44
CA ALA A 5 11.30 16.08 -15.17
C ALA A 5 10.04 15.57 -14.44
N PRO A 6 10.05 15.51 -13.09
CA PRO A 6 8.88 15.07 -12.34
C PRO A 6 7.68 15.97 -12.68
N ASP A 7 6.60 15.32 -13.11
CA ASP A 7 5.34 15.89 -13.54
C ASP A 7 4.77 16.83 -12.46
N GLU A 8 4.17 17.93 -12.90
CA GLU A 8 3.51 19.00 -12.13
C GLU A 8 2.25 18.49 -11.38
N ALA A 9 2.17 17.20 -11.08
CA ALA A 9 1.09 16.58 -10.32
C ALA A 9 1.26 16.73 -8.80
N ALA A 10 2.46 17.11 -8.32
CA ALA A 10 2.72 17.40 -6.90
C ALA A 10 2.21 18.79 -6.44
N LEU A 11 1.71 19.62 -7.37
CA LEU A 11 1.23 20.98 -7.11
C LEU A 11 -0.28 21.14 -7.27
N SER A 12 -1.09 20.11 -6.99
CA SER A 12 -2.52 20.32 -6.75
C SER A 12 -2.72 20.92 -5.34
N LYS A 13 -2.61 22.25 -5.27
CA LYS A 13 -3.09 23.06 -4.14
C LYS A 13 -4.59 22.83 -3.96
N SER A 14 -4.97 21.93 -3.06
CA SER A 14 -6.29 22.01 -2.44
C SER A 14 -6.28 23.13 -1.39
N PRO A 15 -7.17 24.12 -1.44
CA PRO A 15 -7.27 25.13 -0.39
C PRO A 15 -7.92 24.47 0.82
N SER A 16 -7.11 23.99 1.77
CA SER A 16 -7.61 23.71 3.11
C SER A 16 -7.68 25.04 3.87
N PRO A 17 -8.78 25.33 4.59
CA PRO A 17 -8.93 26.59 5.29
C PRO A 17 -7.84 26.72 6.34
N LEU A 18 -7.25 27.91 6.35
CA LEU A 18 -6.25 28.41 7.27
C LEU A 18 -6.71 28.18 8.71
N ALA A 19 -6.25 27.09 9.33
CA ALA A 19 -6.35 26.87 10.76
C ALA A 19 -5.08 27.39 11.44
N ASP A 20 -5.11 28.69 11.72
CA ASP A 20 -4.70 29.29 12.97
C ASP A 20 -3.33 28.89 13.58
N SER A 21 -2.35 29.78 13.39
CA SER A 21 -1.47 30.26 14.47
C SER A 21 -0.74 29.22 15.34
N LYS A 22 0.02 28.31 14.73
CA LYS A 22 1.19 27.68 15.39
C LYS A 22 2.31 27.30 14.41
N GLU A 23 2.45 28.09 13.36
CA GLU A 23 3.65 28.10 12.50
C GLU A 23 4.80 28.76 13.26
N ILE A 24 6.03 28.25 13.08
CA ILE A 24 7.28 28.64 13.79
C ILE A 24 7.50 27.97 15.17
N ALA A 25 7.26 26.66 15.29
CA ALA A 25 7.81 25.89 16.42
C ALA A 25 8.51 24.62 15.94
N ALA A 26 9.61 24.78 15.17
CA ALA A 26 10.73 23.83 15.10
C ALA A 26 11.83 24.25 14.09
N ALA A 27 12.26 25.52 14.09
CA ALA A 27 13.44 25.96 13.34
C ALA A 27 14.76 25.50 13.98
N THR A 28 14.78 24.30 14.57
CA THR A 28 15.98 23.68 15.12
C THR A 28 16.54 22.75 14.07
N THR A 29 17.77 23.03 13.63
CA THR A 29 18.47 22.14 12.72
C THR A 29 18.75 20.80 13.39
N CYS A 30 18.52 19.71 12.70
CA CYS A 30 18.71 18.36 13.22
C CYS A 30 19.41 17.46 12.20
N SER A 31 20.00 16.37 12.70
CA SER A 31 20.50 15.29 11.86
C SER A 31 19.88 13.93 12.18
N GLN A 32 19.28 13.81 13.37
CA GLN A 32 18.63 12.61 13.90
C GLN A 32 17.47 13.02 14.80
N ASP A 33 16.47 12.16 14.96
CA ASP A 33 15.26 12.42 15.75
C ASP A 33 15.57 12.76 17.21
N ARG A 34 16.62 12.16 17.79
CA ARG A 34 17.08 12.43 19.17
C ARG A 34 17.54 13.88 19.42
N HIS A 35 17.78 14.67 18.37
CA HIS A 35 18.10 16.10 18.51
C HIS A 35 16.85 16.98 18.65
N CYS A 36 15.68 16.41 18.39
CA CYS A 36 14.41 17.10 18.48
C CYS A 36 13.74 16.86 19.83
N ALA A 37 12.94 17.82 20.28
CA ALA A 37 12.13 17.67 21.48
C ALA A 37 11.10 16.53 21.34
N HIS A 38 10.57 16.06 22.47
CA HIS A 38 9.56 15.01 22.47
C HIS A 38 8.33 15.43 21.64
N GLY A 39 7.79 14.50 20.85
CA GLY A 39 6.69 14.78 19.91
C GLY A 39 7.11 15.41 18.58
N LEU A 40 8.42 15.54 18.33
CA LEU A 40 8.99 15.96 17.05
C LEU A 40 9.86 14.85 16.45
N PHE A 41 10.00 14.85 15.12
CA PHE A 41 10.96 14.03 14.37
C PHE A 41 11.89 14.92 13.54
N CYS A 42 13.03 14.39 13.10
CA CYS A 42 13.93 15.12 12.22
C CYS A 42 13.62 14.84 10.76
N ASP A 43 13.12 15.83 10.01
CA ASP A 43 13.03 15.69 8.55
C ASP A 43 14.44 15.70 7.97
N LYS A 44 14.94 14.54 7.54
CA LYS A 44 16.31 14.39 7.03
C LYS A 44 16.58 15.15 5.73
N HIS A 45 15.55 15.49 4.97
CA HIS A 45 15.69 16.25 3.73
C HIS A 45 15.89 17.74 4.03
N PHE A 46 15.02 18.32 4.86
CA PHE A 46 15.10 19.75 5.22
C PHE A 46 16.00 20.03 6.42
N ARG A 47 16.41 18.99 7.16
CA ARG A 47 17.22 19.07 8.39
C ARG A 47 16.55 19.89 9.48
N LEU A 48 15.23 19.83 9.56
CA LEU A 48 14.42 20.57 10.53
C LEU A 48 13.64 19.60 11.40
N CYS A 49 13.54 19.91 12.69
CA CYS A 49 12.59 19.22 13.55
C CYS A 49 11.16 19.53 13.07
N CYS A 50 10.28 18.54 13.08
CA CYS A 50 8.90 18.67 12.60
C CYS A 50 7.96 17.94 13.57
N PRO A 51 6.72 18.41 13.78
CA PRO A 51 5.73 17.68 14.58
C PRO A 51 5.44 16.30 14.02
N LEU A 52 5.28 15.31 14.91
CA LEU A 52 4.80 13.98 14.52
C LEU A 52 3.45 14.08 13.78
N ARG A 53 3.31 13.25 12.76
CA ARG A 53 2.19 13.22 11.82
C ARG A 53 1.02 12.41 12.41
N GLN A 54 -0.17 12.97 12.30
CA GLN A 54 -1.43 12.33 12.70
C GLN A 54 -1.95 11.41 11.59
N GLU A 55 -2.95 10.58 11.91
CA GLU A 55 -3.60 9.67 10.96
C GLU A 55 -4.04 10.41 9.68
N GLY A 56 -3.76 9.84 8.51
CA GLY A 56 -4.04 10.40 7.19
C GLY A 56 -3.03 11.43 6.66
N GLN A 57 -2.12 11.94 7.50
CA GLN A 57 -1.09 12.89 7.05
C GLN A 57 0.06 12.19 6.32
N TYR A 58 0.67 12.89 5.37
CA TYR A 58 1.79 12.35 4.59
C TYR A 58 3.02 12.09 5.44
N CYS A 59 3.66 10.94 5.20
CA CYS A 59 4.85 10.48 5.90
C CYS A 59 5.81 9.81 4.91
N ARG A 60 7.07 9.63 5.35
CA ARG A 60 8.11 8.94 4.57
C ARG A 60 8.63 7.68 5.27
N CYS A 61 8.53 7.62 6.59
CA CYS A 61 8.85 6.46 7.41
C CYS A 61 8.03 6.48 8.71
N ASP A 62 7.97 5.34 9.41
CA ASP A 62 7.13 5.17 10.58
C ASP A 62 7.45 6.16 11.72
N THR A 63 8.73 6.54 11.87
CA THR A 63 9.15 7.49 12.93
C THR A 63 8.59 8.89 12.75
N HIS A 64 8.04 9.22 11.57
CA HIS A 64 7.35 10.48 11.35
C HIS A 64 5.95 10.49 11.97
N CYS A 65 5.34 9.32 12.22
CA CYS A 65 3.97 9.21 12.67
C CYS A 65 3.87 9.23 14.20
N ALA A 66 2.75 9.73 14.71
CA ALA A 66 2.44 9.69 16.14
C ALA A 66 2.37 8.24 16.65
N ARG A 67 2.48 8.08 17.98
CA ARG A 67 2.45 6.76 18.63
C ARG A 67 1.21 5.97 18.25
N GLY A 68 1.40 4.69 17.90
CA GLY A 68 0.31 3.79 17.48
C GLY A 68 -0.04 3.86 16.00
N LEU A 69 0.69 4.67 15.23
CA LEU A 69 0.56 4.78 13.79
C LEU A 69 1.85 4.29 13.09
N SER A 70 1.69 3.78 11.88
CA SER A 70 2.78 3.43 10.95
C SER A 70 2.59 4.14 9.62
N CYS A 71 3.68 4.38 8.90
CA CYS A 71 3.64 5.06 7.61
C CYS A 71 3.35 4.04 6.49
N MET A 72 2.10 3.94 6.06
CA MET A 72 1.67 3.01 5.01
C MET A 72 1.12 3.78 3.81
N PHE A 73 1.49 3.39 2.59
CA PHE A 73 1.08 4.01 1.33
C PHE A 73 1.35 5.53 1.28
N GLY A 74 2.42 5.96 1.97
CA GLY A 74 2.82 7.36 2.08
C GLY A 74 2.01 8.20 3.08
N LYS A 75 1.13 7.61 3.88
CA LYS A 75 0.34 8.29 4.93
C LYS A 75 0.41 7.57 6.26
N CYS A 76 0.20 8.27 7.35
CA CYS A 76 0.12 7.64 8.67
C CYS A 76 -1.21 6.91 8.81
N HIS A 77 -1.15 5.62 9.13
CA HIS A 77 -2.31 4.75 9.37
C HIS A 77 -2.18 4.09 10.73
N ARG A 78 -3.31 3.66 11.31
CA ARG A 78 -3.27 2.83 12.52
C ARG A 78 -2.46 1.57 12.27
N THR A 79 -1.60 1.25 13.22
CA THR A 79 -0.86 -0.02 13.18
C THR A 79 -1.84 -1.17 13.33
N VAL A 80 -1.84 -2.06 12.35
CA VAL A 80 -2.60 -3.31 12.39
C VAL A 80 -1.75 -4.35 13.14
N PRO A 81 -2.32 -5.09 14.11
CA PRO A 81 -1.59 -6.13 14.82
C PRO A 81 -1.07 -7.23 13.89
N ASP A 82 0.11 -7.76 14.18
CA ASP A 82 0.74 -8.82 13.40
C ASP A 82 -0.20 -10.02 13.19
N GLY A 83 -0.11 -10.65 12.01
CA GLY A 83 -0.96 -11.78 11.63
C GLY A 83 -2.34 -11.42 11.10
N GLN A 84 -2.83 -10.20 11.34
CA GLN A 84 -4.15 -9.75 10.87
C GLN A 84 -4.09 -9.21 9.44
N GLU A 85 -5.24 -9.20 8.77
CA GLU A 85 -5.37 -8.61 7.43
C GLU A 85 -4.98 -7.12 7.45
N GLY A 86 -4.10 -6.71 6.54
CA GLY A 86 -3.53 -5.36 6.50
C GLY A 86 -2.29 -5.16 7.38
N ALA A 87 -1.88 -6.15 8.18
CA ALA A 87 -0.60 -6.10 8.91
C ALA A 87 0.59 -6.23 7.96
N ARG A 88 1.71 -5.60 8.29
CA ARG A 88 2.96 -5.78 7.53
C ARG A 88 3.51 -7.18 7.72
N CYS A 89 4.06 -7.74 6.65
CA CYS A 89 4.63 -9.08 6.64
C CYS A 89 5.93 -9.10 5.84
N ARG A 90 6.72 -10.17 6.04
CA ARG A 90 7.87 -10.51 5.20
C ARG A 90 7.63 -11.78 4.42
N GLN A 91 6.82 -12.69 4.97
CA GLN A 91 6.48 -13.97 4.36
C GLN A 91 5.13 -14.49 4.88
N ASP A 92 4.55 -15.47 4.18
CA ASP A 92 3.21 -16.00 4.46
C ASP A 92 3.00 -16.45 5.92
N LYS A 93 4.03 -17.00 6.59
CA LYS A 93 3.94 -17.44 7.99
C LYS A 93 3.71 -16.30 9.00
N ASP A 94 3.99 -15.06 8.59
CA ASP A 94 3.75 -13.87 9.42
C ASP A 94 2.26 -13.50 9.41
N CYS A 95 1.46 -14.13 8.54
CA CYS A 95 0.04 -13.91 8.36
C CYS A 95 -0.78 -15.09 8.92
N GLY A 96 -2.08 -14.87 9.14
CA GLY A 96 -3.00 -15.93 9.53
C GLY A 96 -3.10 -17.08 8.50
N VAL A 97 -3.61 -18.23 8.92
CA VAL A 97 -3.66 -19.48 8.12
C VAL A 97 -4.33 -19.35 6.74
N ALA A 98 -5.31 -18.46 6.61
CA ALA A 98 -6.06 -18.22 5.38
C ALA A 98 -5.56 -16.98 4.61
N ALA A 99 -4.37 -16.47 4.92
CA ALA A 99 -3.79 -15.27 4.34
C ALA A 99 -2.47 -15.58 3.61
N CYS A 100 -1.99 -14.59 2.85
CA CYS A 100 -0.67 -14.59 2.23
C CYS A 100 0.00 -13.23 2.42
N CYS A 101 1.32 -13.20 2.31
CA CYS A 101 2.08 -11.96 2.30
C CYS A 101 2.24 -11.45 0.87
N ALA A 102 1.54 -10.38 0.52
CA ALA A 102 1.51 -9.86 -0.85
C ALA A 102 1.59 -8.34 -0.89
N ARG A 103 2.16 -7.81 -1.99
CA ARG A 103 2.26 -6.37 -2.19
C ARG A 103 0.92 -5.71 -2.45
N HIS A 104 0.70 -4.57 -1.81
CA HIS A 104 -0.37 -3.64 -2.08
C HIS A 104 0.26 -2.24 -2.12
N HIS A 105 0.10 -1.53 -3.24
CA HIS A 105 0.72 -0.21 -3.44
C HIS A 105 2.23 -0.19 -3.10
N GLY A 106 2.95 -1.28 -3.37
CA GLY A 106 4.38 -1.42 -3.13
C GLY A 106 4.77 -1.94 -1.74
N GLU A 107 3.87 -1.96 -0.75
CA GLU A 107 4.13 -2.49 0.61
C GLU A 107 3.66 -3.93 0.78
N LEU A 108 4.42 -4.74 1.53
CA LEU A 108 4.07 -6.13 1.83
C LEU A 108 3.12 -6.19 3.01
N LEU A 109 1.90 -6.68 2.76
CA LEU A 109 0.84 -6.80 3.76
C LEU A 109 0.20 -8.19 3.72
N CYS A 110 -0.31 -8.61 4.87
CA CYS A 110 -1.16 -9.78 4.98
C CYS A 110 -2.49 -9.51 4.27
N LYS A 111 -2.80 -10.33 3.27
CA LYS A 111 -4.04 -10.27 2.49
C LYS A 111 -4.72 -11.63 2.52
N LYS A 112 -6.05 -11.67 2.46
CA LYS A 112 -6.76 -12.96 2.39
C LYS A 112 -6.36 -13.74 1.14
N ARG A 113 -6.24 -15.07 1.25
CA ARG A 113 -6.18 -15.98 0.09
C ARG A 113 -7.53 -15.98 -0.62
N LEU A 114 -7.50 -16.15 -1.94
CA LEU A 114 -8.69 -15.99 -2.77
C LEU A 114 -9.65 -17.18 -2.64
N GLY A 115 -10.91 -16.89 -2.34
CA GLY A 115 -11.99 -17.87 -2.26
C GLY A 115 -12.49 -18.31 -3.65
N MET A 116 -13.47 -19.22 -3.64
CA MET A 116 -14.13 -19.69 -4.87
C MET A 116 -14.67 -18.52 -5.70
N ASP A 117 -14.50 -18.59 -7.02
CA ASP A 117 -14.96 -17.61 -8.01
C ASP A 117 -14.30 -16.22 -7.93
N GLU A 118 -13.43 -15.96 -6.96
CA GLU A 118 -12.66 -14.70 -6.90
C GLU A 118 -11.63 -14.61 -8.03
N SER A 119 -11.45 -13.40 -8.57
CA SER A 119 -10.50 -13.17 -9.66
C SER A 119 -9.07 -13.37 -9.17
N CYS A 120 -8.35 -14.23 -9.86
CA CYS A 120 -6.97 -14.62 -9.54
C CYS A 120 -5.99 -14.24 -10.65
N PHE A 121 -6.39 -13.32 -11.54
CA PHE A 121 -5.54 -12.89 -12.64
C PHE A 121 -4.23 -12.28 -12.13
N VAL A 122 -3.12 -12.75 -12.70
CA VAL A 122 -1.79 -12.23 -12.45
C VAL A 122 -1.21 -11.75 -13.78
N PRO A 123 -0.85 -10.46 -13.92
CA PRO A 123 -0.17 -9.98 -15.12
C PRO A 123 1.12 -10.77 -15.36
N GLN A 124 1.52 -10.95 -16.62
CA GLN A 124 2.76 -11.66 -16.96
C GLN A 124 4.02 -11.03 -16.33
N GLY A 125 3.95 -9.77 -15.89
CA GLY A 125 5.00 -9.08 -15.17
C GLY A 125 4.82 -7.56 -15.18
N GLY A 126 5.95 -6.84 -15.10
CA GLY A 126 5.99 -5.39 -15.15
C GLY A 126 5.64 -4.70 -13.82
N LEU A 127 5.59 -3.36 -13.86
CA LEU A 127 5.38 -2.54 -12.68
C LEU A 127 4.04 -2.80 -12.00
N ALA A 128 3.00 -3.15 -12.78
CA ALA A 128 1.69 -3.51 -12.24
C ALA A 128 1.78 -4.72 -11.30
N PHE A 129 2.53 -5.76 -11.67
CA PHE A 129 2.75 -6.95 -10.85
C PHE A 129 3.65 -6.68 -9.63
N SER A 130 4.66 -5.81 -9.76
CA SER A 130 5.57 -5.51 -8.65
C SER A 130 5.00 -4.55 -7.61
N ILE A 131 3.97 -3.75 -7.94
CA ILE A 131 3.30 -2.86 -6.99
C ILE A 131 2.10 -3.54 -6.33
N ASN A 132 1.33 -4.32 -7.08
CA ASN A 132 0.11 -4.97 -6.61
C ASN A 132 0.14 -6.46 -6.94
N GLN A 133 0.34 -7.26 -5.91
CA GLN A 133 0.31 -8.71 -6.01
C GLN A 133 -1.03 -9.25 -5.52
N VAL A 134 -1.47 -10.32 -6.17
CA VAL A 134 -2.69 -11.05 -5.84
C VAL A 134 -2.30 -12.28 -5.02
N CYS A 135 -3.03 -12.57 -3.94
CA CYS A 135 -2.78 -13.80 -3.19
C CYS A 135 -3.14 -15.03 -4.03
N PRO A 136 -2.50 -16.18 -3.78
CA PRO A 136 -2.95 -17.44 -4.37
C PRO A 136 -4.38 -17.76 -3.90
N CYS A 137 -5.04 -18.64 -4.65
CA CYS A 137 -6.28 -19.26 -4.21
C CYS A 137 -6.08 -20.00 -2.88
N GLN A 138 -7.18 -20.15 -2.14
CA GLN A 138 -7.23 -20.99 -0.95
C GLN A 138 -6.84 -22.44 -1.28
N GLU A 139 -6.44 -23.17 -0.25
CA GLU A 139 -6.08 -24.58 -0.38
C GLU A 139 -7.19 -25.39 -1.03
N GLY A 140 -6.84 -26.26 -1.98
CA GLY A 140 -7.79 -27.05 -2.77
C GLY A 140 -8.44 -26.32 -3.96
N LEU A 141 -8.06 -25.07 -4.24
CA LEU A 141 -8.50 -24.31 -5.42
C LEU A 141 -7.34 -24.07 -6.39
N VAL A 142 -7.67 -23.94 -7.67
CA VAL A 142 -6.73 -23.63 -8.76
C VAL A 142 -7.24 -22.43 -9.55
N CYS A 143 -6.35 -21.50 -9.86
CA CYS A 143 -6.64 -20.37 -10.73
C CYS A 143 -6.74 -20.83 -12.18
N ARG A 144 -7.91 -20.72 -12.80
CA ARG A 144 -8.13 -21.12 -14.20
C ARG A 144 -9.19 -20.23 -14.85
N THR A 145 -9.30 -20.28 -16.18
CA THR A 145 -10.43 -19.67 -16.91
C THR A 145 -11.66 -20.57 -16.81
N GLY A 146 -12.85 -19.96 -16.71
CA GLY A 146 -14.11 -20.70 -16.78
C GLY A 146 -14.24 -21.41 -18.13
N ALA A 147 -15.00 -22.50 -18.20
CA ALA A 147 -15.33 -23.12 -19.48
C ALA A 147 -15.92 -22.04 -20.40
N ALA A 148 -15.31 -21.85 -21.58
CA ALA A 148 -15.63 -20.77 -22.50
C ALA A 148 -17.14 -20.75 -22.79
N GLY A 149 -17.85 -19.83 -22.15
CA GLY A 149 -19.24 -19.56 -22.47
C GLY A 149 -19.28 -18.92 -23.85
N ARG A 150 -19.93 -19.61 -24.78
CA ARG A 150 -20.53 -19.16 -26.06
C ARG A 150 -20.17 -17.74 -26.50
N GLU A 151 -19.57 -17.60 -27.68
CA GLU A 151 -19.20 -16.35 -28.37
C GLU A 151 -20.00 -15.13 -27.86
N LYS A 152 -19.39 -14.35 -26.97
CA LYS A 152 -19.96 -13.06 -26.56
C LYS A 152 -19.66 -12.05 -27.66
N ALA A 153 -20.66 -11.24 -27.99
CA ALA A 153 -20.54 -10.16 -28.95
C ALA A 153 -19.35 -9.25 -28.59
N PHE A 154 -18.61 -8.82 -29.61
CA PHE A 154 -17.45 -7.95 -29.49
C PHE A 154 -17.85 -6.59 -28.88
N GLU A 155 -17.76 -6.47 -27.56
CA GLU A 155 -17.88 -5.19 -26.86
C GLU A 155 -16.51 -4.50 -26.82
N TYR A 156 -16.48 -3.24 -27.24
CA TYR A 156 -15.27 -2.44 -27.45
C TYR A 156 -14.49 -2.10 -26.17
N TRP A 157 -14.82 -2.68 -25.01
CA TRP A 157 -14.12 -2.40 -23.75
C TRP A 157 -13.98 -3.61 -22.82
N GLN A 158 -12.74 -3.72 -22.32
CA GLN A 158 -12.23 -4.48 -21.17
C GLN A 158 -11.86 -5.94 -21.43
N ASP A 159 -10.55 -6.14 -21.58
CA ASP A 159 -9.83 -7.39 -21.35
C ASP A 159 -9.92 -7.78 -19.84
N LYS A 160 -11.14 -7.99 -19.34
CA LYS A 160 -11.38 -8.55 -18.02
C LYS A 160 -11.01 -10.02 -18.11
N SER A 161 -9.80 -10.32 -17.68
CA SER A 161 -9.32 -11.69 -17.57
C SER A 161 -10.30 -12.56 -16.78
N ASP A 162 -10.82 -13.61 -17.43
CA ASP A 162 -11.78 -14.57 -16.87
C ASP A 162 -11.17 -15.58 -15.87
N TRP A 163 -9.97 -15.30 -15.37
CA TRP A 163 -9.24 -16.16 -14.45
C TRP A 163 -9.82 -16.07 -13.04
N ARG A 164 -10.29 -17.20 -12.53
CA ARG A 164 -10.95 -17.32 -11.22
C ARG A 164 -10.49 -18.56 -10.47
N CYS A 165 -10.55 -18.50 -9.14
CA CYS A 165 -10.29 -19.64 -8.28
C CYS A 165 -11.43 -20.66 -8.38
N MET A 166 -11.11 -21.89 -8.82
CA MET A 166 -12.09 -22.96 -9.02
C MET A 166 -11.58 -24.29 -8.47
N LYS A 167 -12.47 -25.26 -8.28
CA LYS A 167 -12.07 -26.65 -7.96
C LYS A 167 -11.20 -27.22 -9.10
N PRO A 168 -10.19 -28.06 -8.81
CA PRO A 168 -9.46 -28.82 -9.82
C PRO A 168 -10.41 -29.59 -10.76
N LEU A 169 -10.00 -29.83 -12.01
CA LEU A 169 -10.68 -30.82 -12.85
C LEU A 169 -10.31 -32.20 -12.31
N LEU A 170 -11.32 -33.08 -12.19
CA LEU A 170 -11.13 -34.49 -11.86
C LEU A 170 -10.56 -35.24 -13.06
#